data_AF-W1YTS2-F1
#
_entry.id   AF-W1YTS2-F1
#
_cell.length_a   1.000
_cell.length_b   1.000
_cell.length_c   1.000
_cell.angle_alpha   90.00
_cell.angle_beta   90.00
_cell.angle_gamma   90.00
#
_symmetry.space_group_name_H-M   'P 1'
#
loop_
_entity.id
_entity.type
_entity.pdbx_description
1 polymer ?
#
loop_
_entity_poly.entity_id
_entity_poly.type
_entity_poly.pdbx_seq_one_letter_code
_entity_poly.pdbx_strand_id
1 'polypeptide(L)'
;DEAKTMVDLNKPVQVLAGEGWNPGVLGIVAGRFLEELHQPVIVLNIENGLAKGSARSIEAVDIFEALDPHRDLFVAFGGHAGAAGMTLEA
;
A
#
# COMPACT_ATOMS: atom_id res chain seq x y z
N ASP A 1 -0.16 15.26 -4.89
CA ASP A 1 -0.38 16.35 -3.90
C ASP A 1 -1.21 15.89 -2.72
N GLU A 2 -2.39 15.29 -2.94
CA GLU A 2 -3.24 14.79 -1.85
C GLU A 2 -2.58 13.70 -0.99
N ALA A 3 -2.07 12.61 -1.56
CA ALA A 3 -1.43 11.55 -0.77
C ALA A 3 -0.26 12.03 0.11
N LYS A 4 0.42 13.12 -0.27
CA LYS A 4 1.54 13.68 0.51
C LYS A 4 1.07 14.31 1.83
N THR A 5 -0.14 14.83 1.88
CA THR A 5 -0.69 15.45 3.11
C THR A 5 -1.10 14.42 4.15
N MET A 6 -1.22 13.14 3.76
CA MET A 6 -1.61 12.02 4.61
C MET A 6 -0.42 11.30 5.27
N VAL A 7 0.81 11.64 4.89
CA VAL A 7 2.03 11.01 5.42
C VAL A 7 2.22 11.39 6.89
N ASP A 8 2.47 10.38 7.73
CA ASP A 8 2.83 10.56 9.14
C ASP A 8 4.24 10.01 9.38
N LEU A 9 5.20 10.93 9.54
CA LEU A 9 6.62 10.60 9.73
C LEU A 9 6.92 9.88 11.06
N ASN A 10 5.96 9.81 11.99
CA ASN A 10 6.12 9.06 13.24
C ASN A 10 5.75 7.58 13.09
N LYS A 11 5.16 7.18 11.96
CA LYS A 11 4.82 5.78 11.69
C LYS A 11 5.96 5.07 10.97
N PRO A 12 6.20 3.78 11.27
CA PRO A 12 7.20 2.97 10.57
C PRO A 12 6.71 2.41 9.24
N VAL A 13 5.41 2.53 8.94
CA VAL A 13 4.77 2.11 7.70
C VAL A 13 3.71 3.14 7.34
N GLN A 14 3.63 3.52 6.07
CA GLN A 14 2.57 4.39 5.57
C GLN A 14 1.46 3.57 4.93
N VAL A 15 0.22 3.84 5.32
CA VAL A 15 -0.99 3.29 4.68
C VAL A 15 -1.85 4.48 4.27
N LEU A 16 -1.89 4.76 2.98
CA LEU A 16 -2.54 5.93 2.39
C LEU A 16 -3.71 5.45 1.55
N ALA A 17 -4.90 5.98 1.77
CA ALA A 17 -6.10 5.60 1.03
C ALA A 17 -6.89 6.84 0.63
N GLY A 18 -7.32 6.91 -0.63
CA GLY A 18 -8.12 8.02 -1.14
C GLY A 18 -9.16 7.56 -2.15
N GLU A 19 -10.26 8.30 -2.25
CA GLU A 19 -11.33 8.02 -3.20
C GLU A 19 -10.98 8.55 -4.60
N GLY A 20 -11.36 7.81 -5.64
CA GLY A 20 -11.18 8.23 -7.04
C GLY A 20 -9.72 8.29 -7.51
N TRP A 21 -8.79 7.74 -6.74
CA TRP A 21 -7.39 7.61 -7.15
C TRP A 21 -7.25 6.56 -8.24
N ASN A 22 -6.48 6.87 -9.30
CA ASN A 22 -6.32 5.96 -10.43
C ASN A 22 -5.59 4.67 -9.99
N PRO A 23 -6.24 3.48 -10.05
CA PRO A 23 -5.64 2.23 -9.59
C PRO A 23 -4.36 1.84 -10.35
N GLY A 24 -4.23 2.28 -11.61
CA GLY A 24 -3.08 1.98 -12.47
C GLY A 24 -1.78 2.69 -12.05
N VAL A 25 -1.86 3.72 -11.20
CA VAL A 25 -0.67 4.49 -10.78
C VAL A 25 -0.30 4.29 -9.31
N LEU A 26 -1.11 3.59 -8.51
CA LEU A 26 -0.89 3.45 -7.06
C LEU A 26 0.46 2.81 -6.73
N GLY A 27 0.89 1.80 -7.50
CA GLY A 27 2.22 1.19 -7.32
C GLY A 27 3.39 2.13 -7.62
N ILE A 28 3.22 3.07 -8.55
CA ILE A 28 4.23 4.12 -8.85
C ILE A 28 4.28 5.12 -7.70
N VAL A 29 3.13 5.52 -7.19
CA VAL A 29 3.03 6.43 -6.04
C VAL A 29 3.66 5.79 -4.79
N ALA A 30 3.34 4.53 -4.50
CA ALA A 30 3.94 3.78 -3.39
C ALA A 30 5.47 3.70 -3.52
N GLY A 31 5.99 3.45 -4.73
CA GLY A 31 7.44 3.39 -4.99
C GLY A 31 8.13 4.72 -4.74
N ARG A 32 7.54 5.84 -5.19
CA ARG A 32 8.07 7.18 -4.93
C ARG A 32 8.11 7.51 -3.44
N PHE A 33 7.06 7.18 -2.69
CA PHE A 33 7.07 7.37 -1.24
C PHE A 33 8.07 6.46 -0.55
N LEU A 34 8.27 5.23 -1.02
CA LEU A 34 9.32 4.36 -0.50
C LEU A 34 10.72 4.98 -0.72
N GLU A 35 11.00 5.54 -1.90
CA GLU A 35 12.26 6.23 -2.18
C GLU A 35 12.43 7.49 -1.32
N GLU A 36 11.37 8.28 -1.12
CA GLU A 36 11.42 9.50 -0.30
C GLU A 36 11.55 9.18 1.20
N LEU A 37 10.82 8.17 1.70
CA LEU A 37 10.64 7.90 3.13
C LEU A 37 11.44 6.72 3.67
N HIS A 38 12.03 5.89 2.80
CA HIS A 38 12.81 4.69 3.15
C HIS A 38 12.10 3.72 4.11
N GLN A 39 10.78 3.56 3.94
CA GLN A 39 9.94 2.67 4.75
C GLN A 39 8.88 1.98 3.88
N PRO A 40 8.23 0.90 4.36
CA PRO A 40 7.13 0.28 3.64
C PRO A 40 5.95 1.25 3.44
N VAL A 41 5.35 1.19 2.26
CA VAL A 41 4.24 2.07 1.86
C VAL A 41 3.15 1.25 1.17
N ILE A 42 1.92 1.43 1.62
CA ILE A 42 0.71 0.90 1.01
C ILE A 42 -0.13 2.08 0.52
N VAL A 43 -0.53 2.06 -0.74
CA VAL A 43 -1.40 3.08 -1.34
C VAL A 43 -2.64 2.41 -1.93
N LEU A 44 -3.81 2.87 -1.52
CA LEU A 44 -5.12 2.29 -1.81
C LEU A 44 -6.02 3.33 -2.50
N ASN A 45 -6.77 2.90 -3.50
CA ASN A 45 -7.95 3.61 -3.99
C ASN A 45 -9.20 3.01 -3.33
N ILE A 46 -10.10 3.87 -2.86
CA ILE A 46 -11.41 3.47 -2.34
C ILE A 46 -12.45 3.70 -3.43
N GLU A 47 -13.15 2.64 -3.83
CA GLU A 47 -14.21 2.69 -4.82
C GLU A 47 -15.20 1.53 -4.63
N ASN A 48 -16.50 1.82 -4.68
CA ASN A 48 -17.57 0.82 -4.59
C ASN A 48 -17.49 -0.10 -3.34
N GLY A 49 -17.13 0.46 -2.18
CA GLY A 49 -17.00 -0.30 -0.92
C GLY A 49 -15.74 -1.16 -0.84
N LEU A 50 -14.81 -1.04 -1.79
CA LEU A 50 -13.55 -1.78 -1.80
C LEU A 50 -12.36 -0.82 -1.78
N ALA A 51 -11.34 -1.18 -1.00
CA ALA A 51 -10.04 -0.53 -1.02
C ALA A 51 -9.05 -1.40 -1.81
N LYS A 52 -8.69 -0.99 -3.02
CA LYS A 52 -7.77 -1.72 -3.91
C LYS A 52 -6.46 -0.95 -4.07
N GLY A 53 -5.34 -1.64 -3.97
CA GLY A 53 -4.08 -0.96 -4.20
C GLY A 53 -2.82 -1.81 -4.18
N SER A 54 -1.71 -1.14 -3.90
CA SER A 54 -0.36 -1.67 -4.02
C SER A 54 0.49 -1.31 -2.81
N ALA A 55 1.31 -2.26 -2.40
CA ALA A 55 2.36 -2.09 -1.42
C ALA A 55 3.75 -2.12 -2.08
N ARG A 56 4.68 -1.37 -1.50
CA ARG A 56 6.12 -1.39 -1.79
C ARG A 56 6.89 -1.43 -0.48
N SER A 57 7.97 -2.17 -0.44
CA SER A 57 8.77 -2.33 0.77
C SER A 57 10.27 -2.35 0.49
N ILE A 58 11.02 -1.97 1.52
CA ILE A 58 12.48 -1.95 1.52
C ILE A 58 13.02 -3.38 1.65
N GLU A 59 14.26 -3.62 1.24
CA GLU A 59 14.88 -4.96 1.28
C GLU A 59 14.87 -5.60 2.67
N ALA A 60 14.95 -4.79 3.72
CA ALA A 60 14.94 -5.25 5.11
C ALA A 60 13.57 -5.78 5.58
N VAL A 61 12.50 -5.56 4.82
CA VAL A 61 11.13 -5.94 5.20
C VAL A 61 10.46 -6.65 4.02
N ASP A 62 10.30 -7.97 4.13
CA ASP A 62 9.46 -8.74 3.22
C ASP A 62 7.98 -8.40 3.45
N ILE A 63 7.37 -7.67 2.52
CA ILE A 63 5.98 -7.22 2.65
C ILE A 63 4.99 -8.35 2.40
N PHE A 64 5.38 -9.37 1.63
CA PHE A 64 4.50 -10.50 1.39
C PHE A 64 4.40 -11.34 2.66
N GLU A 65 5.53 -11.72 3.26
CA GLU A 65 5.55 -12.47 4.52
C GLU A 65 4.89 -11.71 5.68
N ALA A 66 5.01 -10.38 5.71
CA ALA A 66 4.34 -9.55 6.72
C ALA A 66 2.81 -9.55 6.61
N LEU A 67 2.26 -9.72 5.40
CA LEU A 67 0.82 -9.62 5.15
C LEU A 67 0.13 -10.98 4.96
N ASP A 68 0.85 -12.01 4.50
CA ASP A 68 0.30 -13.35 4.21
C ASP A 68 -0.38 -14.04 5.41
N PRO A 69 0.08 -13.88 6.67
CA PRO A 69 -0.62 -14.40 7.84
C PRO A 69 -2.01 -13.76 8.09
N HIS A 70 -2.30 -12.61 7.47
CA HIS A 70 -3.53 -11.83 7.64
C HIS A 70 -4.45 -11.91 6.41
N ARG A 71 -4.38 -13.04 5.67
CA ARG A 71 -5.16 -13.28 4.45
C ARG A 71 -6.67 -13.04 4.59
N ASP A 72 -7.20 -13.23 5.78
CA ASP A 72 -8.60 -13.03 6.13
C ASP A 72 -9.06 -11.57 6.03
N LEU A 73 -8.14 -10.61 6.09
CA LEU A 73 -8.43 -9.18 5.89
C LEU A 73 -8.62 -8.81 4.41
N PHE A 74 -8.22 -9.68 3.48
CA PHE A 74 -8.17 -9.36 2.06
C PHE A 74 -9.22 -10.14 1.26
N VAL A 75 -9.94 -9.43 0.41
CA VAL A 75 -10.74 -10.02 -0.68
C VAL A 75 -9.84 -10.63 -1.75
N ALA A 76 -8.70 -9.97 -2.03
CA ALA A 76 -7.65 -10.47 -2.90
C ALA A 76 -6.28 -10.01 -2.40
N PHE A 77 -5.29 -10.89 -2.42
CA PHE A 77 -3.92 -10.61 -2.00
C PHE A 77 -2.91 -11.47 -2.76
N GLY A 78 -1.76 -10.89 -3.11
CA GLY A 78 -0.63 -11.60 -3.71
C GLY A 78 0.57 -10.69 -3.94
N GLY A 79 1.74 -11.26 -4.18
CA GLY A 79 2.96 -10.47 -4.33
C GLY A 79 4.24 -11.27 -4.14
N HIS A 80 5.29 -10.55 -3.75
CA HIS A 80 6.62 -11.05 -3.42
C HIS A 80 7.29 -10.08 -2.42
N ALA A 81 8.54 -10.37 -2.02
CA ALA A 81 9.24 -9.65 -0.95
C ALA A 81 9.15 -8.11 -0.99
N GLY A 82 9.43 -7.48 -2.14
CA GLY A 82 9.38 -6.02 -2.28
C GLY A 82 8.03 -5.41 -2.67
N ALA A 83 7.00 -6.21 -2.98
CA ALA A 83 5.74 -5.69 -3.53
C ALA A 83 4.54 -6.62 -3.31
N ALA A 84 3.38 -6.05 -2.98
CA ALA A 84 2.12 -6.77 -2.96
C ALA A 84 0.99 -5.97 -3.61
N GLY A 85 0.01 -6.69 -4.16
CA GLY A 85 -1.28 -6.16 -4.58
C GLY A 85 -2.36 -6.67 -3.64
N MET A 86 -3.33 -5.81 -3.31
CA MET A 86 -4.39 -6.17 -2.36
C MET A 86 -5.74 -5.52 -2.69
N THR A 87 -6.80 -6.13 -2.20
CA THR A 87 -8.16 -5.59 -2.15
C THR A 87 -8.76 -5.93 -0.78
N LEU A 88 -9.35 -4.94 -0.11
CA LEU A 88 -10.00 -5.05 1.18
C LEU A 88 -11.44 -4.49 1.07
N GLU A 89 -12.30 -4.84 2.01
CA GLU A 89 -13.55 -4.11 2.26
C GLU A 89 -13.22 -2.72 2.85
N ALA A 90 -13.95 -1.68 2.46
CA ALA A 90 -13.72 -0.28 2.85
C ALA A 90 -14.85 0.29 3.73
#